data_AF-A0A7V0U9L7-F1
#
_entry.id   AF-A0A7V0U9L7-F1
#
_cell.length_a   1.000
_cell.length_b   1.000
_cell.length_c   1.000
_cell.angle_alpha   90.00
_cell.angle_beta   90.00
_cell.angle_gamma   90.00
#
_symmetry.space_group_name_H-M   'P 1'
#
loop_
_entity.id
_entity.type
_entity.pdbx_description
1 polymer ?
#
loop_
_entity_poly.entity_id
_entity_poly.type
_entity_poly.pdbx_seq_one_letter_code
_entity_poly.pdbx_strand_id
1 'polypeptide(L)'
;MKKNSPTLRESIQQVLSQISGPITLDVFVKKVLEIYPSSAKKPDSRIRKHLKMEEVGRSVVYLDEKTLIPLRVGAVGVRFPIALSRWHLNKGALPVFPAFKGWISHLDDMQAIKLLDEQGTPMDTGLVSLYYRISGFNESIEVSAFKLKHWLQKNKTRRSDFIHVVIESWEPKCFRLEFEPEKKRRMHQKEIELKNEELADILYDILENSDKERIYVDKAITTAYLRLTDPRGYPGDQWTEVLKKDPRMRCVDYYITYPEKKTLMERMLRGEDPVFKELEFTPEQEKQVYHFRAALKYRKYISRRIEIPGNHTLADFDCQIRNIFGHDTFDHMGGFWKIVRRGQTQRHREIELGSINPLREGSGAGIRIAGLGLQTGDRLKYVYD
;
A
#
# COMPACT_ATOMS: atom_id res chain seq x y z
N MET A 1 -37.99 -30.28 10.51
CA MET A 1 -37.18 -29.03 10.53
C MET A 1 -36.05 -29.17 9.52
N LYS A 2 -36.04 -28.41 8.42
CA LYS A 2 -34.87 -28.38 7.52
C LYS A 2 -33.72 -27.72 8.28
N LYS A 3 -32.64 -28.45 8.57
CA LYS A 3 -31.38 -27.84 9.00
C LYS A 3 -31.02 -26.85 7.88
N ASN A 4 -31.06 -25.55 8.16
CA ASN A 4 -30.62 -24.55 7.21
C ASN A 4 -29.17 -24.87 6.86
N SER A 5 -28.91 -25.19 5.59
CA SER A 5 -27.55 -25.41 5.12
C SER A 5 -26.70 -24.18 5.44
N PRO A 6 -25.47 -24.36 5.97
CA PRO A 6 -24.63 -23.24 6.33
C PRO A 6 -24.37 -22.36 5.10
N THR A 7 -24.29 -21.06 5.31
CA THR A 7 -23.87 -20.11 4.28
C THR A 7 -22.40 -20.35 3.92
N LEU A 8 -21.97 -19.81 2.77
CA LEU A 8 -20.57 -19.85 2.37
C LEU A 8 -19.65 -19.23 3.44
N ARG A 9 -20.07 -18.11 4.04
CA ARG A 9 -19.31 -17.42 5.09
C ARG A 9 -19.20 -18.28 6.35
N GLU A 10 -20.30 -18.83 6.83
CA GLU A 10 -20.28 -19.72 8.01
C GLU A 10 -19.40 -20.95 7.78
N SER A 11 -19.47 -21.53 6.58
CA SER A 11 -18.64 -22.69 6.21
C SER A 11 -17.16 -22.32 6.17
N ILE A 12 -16.80 -21.16 5.62
CA ILE A 12 -15.42 -20.63 5.64
C ILE A 12 -14.94 -20.43 7.08
N GLN A 13 -15.74 -19.79 7.93
CA GLN A 13 -15.38 -19.54 9.33
C GLN A 13 -15.23 -20.85 10.13
N GLN A 14 -16.09 -21.84 9.87
CA GLN A 14 -15.97 -23.17 10.47
C GLN A 14 -14.70 -23.90 10.05
N VAL A 15 -14.31 -23.84 8.77
CA VAL A 15 -13.04 -24.42 8.32
C VAL A 15 -11.86 -23.66 8.92
N LEU A 16 -11.92 -22.32 8.92
CA LEU A 16 -10.88 -21.49 9.51
C LEU A 16 -10.65 -21.87 10.96
N SER A 17 -11.69 -22.00 11.80
CA SER A 17 -11.57 -22.30 13.24
C SER A 17 -10.87 -23.63 13.55
N GLN A 18 -10.89 -24.59 12.62
CA GLN A 18 -10.24 -25.90 12.76
C GLN A 18 -8.76 -25.92 12.35
N ILE A 19 -8.26 -24.87 11.71
CA ILE A 19 -6.90 -24.83 11.16
C ILE A 19 -5.93 -24.28 12.20
N SER A 20 -4.91 -25.04 12.57
CA SER A 20 -3.90 -24.66 13.57
C SER A 20 -2.58 -24.12 12.99
N GLY A 21 -2.48 -23.97 11.67
CA GLY A 21 -1.25 -23.54 10.99
C GLY A 21 -1.45 -23.14 9.52
N PRO A 22 -0.37 -22.90 8.78
CA PRO A 22 -0.44 -22.69 7.33
C PRO A 22 -1.11 -23.88 6.63
N ILE A 23 -1.93 -23.59 5.63
CA ILE A 23 -2.63 -24.57 4.80
C ILE A 23 -2.63 -24.12 3.35
N THR A 24 -2.57 -25.07 2.42
CA THR A 24 -2.67 -24.74 1.00
C THR A 24 -4.11 -24.36 0.63
N LEU A 25 -4.24 -23.42 -0.29
CA LEU A 25 -5.52 -22.89 -0.77
C LEU A 25 -6.40 -24.01 -1.36
N ASP A 26 -5.79 -24.98 -2.04
CA ASP A 26 -6.53 -26.10 -2.64
C ASP A 26 -7.13 -27.02 -1.57
N VAL A 27 -6.36 -27.34 -0.52
CA VAL A 27 -6.85 -28.15 0.60
C VAL A 27 -7.91 -27.38 1.38
N PHE A 28 -7.73 -26.08 1.60
CA PHE A 28 -8.73 -25.22 2.25
C PHE A 28 -10.05 -25.21 1.46
N VAL A 29 -9.99 -24.96 0.15
CA VAL A 29 -11.17 -24.94 -0.73
C VAL A 29 -11.88 -26.28 -0.71
N LYS A 30 -11.14 -27.40 -0.73
CA LYS A 30 -11.73 -28.75 -0.62
C LYS A 30 -12.50 -28.93 0.69
N LYS A 31 -11.90 -28.56 1.84
CA LYS A 31 -12.58 -28.62 3.15
C LYS A 31 -13.84 -27.75 3.20
N VAL A 32 -13.83 -26.57 2.58
CA VAL A 32 -15.03 -25.72 2.49
C VAL A 32 -16.12 -26.37 1.66
N LEU A 33 -15.77 -27.01 0.54
CA LEU A 33 -16.74 -27.70 -0.33
C LEU A 33 -17.32 -28.98 0.28
N GLU A 34 -16.61 -29.61 1.22
CA GLU A 34 -17.15 -30.73 2.00
C GLU A 34 -18.29 -30.28 2.94
N ILE A 35 -18.23 -29.05 3.47
CA ILE A 35 -19.27 -28.47 4.35
C ILE A 35 -20.35 -27.75 3.53
N TYR A 36 -19.97 -27.10 2.43
CA TYR A 36 -20.84 -26.37 1.50
C TYR A 36 -20.75 -26.96 0.09
N PRO A 37 -21.41 -28.09 -0.19
CA PRO A 37 -21.45 -28.67 -1.52
C PRO A 37 -22.10 -27.68 -2.50
N SER A 38 -21.46 -27.45 -3.64
CA SER A 38 -21.95 -26.52 -4.66
C SER A 38 -22.03 -27.21 -6.03
N SER A 39 -23.17 -27.06 -6.70
CA SER A 39 -23.41 -27.53 -8.06
C SER A 39 -22.94 -26.55 -9.15
N ALA A 40 -22.30 -25.44 -8.77
CA ALA A 40 -21.82 -24.45 -9.72
C ALA A 40 -20.69 -25.03 -10.59
N LYS A 41 -20.55 -24.54 -11.82
CA LYS A 41 -19.52 -25.00 -12.78
C LYS A 41 -18.07 -24.78 -12.29
N LYS A 42 -17.85 -23.78 -11.43
CA LYS A 42 -16.54 -23.42 -10.84
C LYS A 42 -16.71 -22.96 -9.38
N PRO A 43 -16.99 -23.89 -8.45
CA PRO A 43 -17.33 -23.52 -7.08
C PRO A 43 -16.10 -23.03 -6.29
N ASP A 44 -14.92 -23.50 -6.65
CA ASP A 44 -13.61 -23.06 -6.14
C ASP A 44 -13.36 -21.57 -6.39
N SER A 45 -13.66 -21.07 -7.59
CA SER A 45 -13.44 -19.66 -7.96
C SER A 45 -14.24 -18.71 -7.07
N ARG A 46 -15.45 -19.11 -6.65
CA ARG A 46 -16.30 -18.31 -5.76
C ARG A 46 -15.69 -18.22 -4.36
N ILE A 47 -15.18 -19.33 -3.83
CA ILE A 47 -14.49 -19.38 -2.53
C ILE A 47 -13.23 -18.50 -2.57
N ARG A 48 -12.38 -18.68 -3.59
CA ARG A 48 -11.15 -17.88 -3.78
C ARG A 48 -11.44 -16.38 -3.86
N LYS A 49 -12.50 -15.98 -4.58
CA LYS A 49 -12.91 -14.58 -4.67
C LYS A 49 -13.39 -14.06 -3.32
N HIS A 50 -14.20 -14.82 -2.59
CA HIS A 50 -14.67 -14.43 -1.27
C HIS A 50 -13.51 -14.24 -0.29
N LEU A 51 -12.56 -15.19 -0.25
CA LEU A 51 -11.36 -15.08 0.57
C LEU A 51 -10.61 -13.77 0.28
N LYS A 52 -10.24 -13.52 -0.98
CA LYS A 52 -9.48 -12.32 -1.38
C LYS A 52 -10.20 -11.00 -1.07
N MET A 53 -11.52 -10.97 -1.24
CA MET A 53 -12.31 -9.74 -1.11
C MET A 53 -12.70 -9.44 0.34
N GLU A 54 -13.13 -10.46 1.09
CA GLU A 54 -13.80 -10.28 2.39
C GLU A 54 -12.97 -10.72 3.59
N GLU A 55 -12.13 -11.75 3.44
CA GLU A 55 -11.47 -12.42 4.58
C GLU A 55 -10.01 -12.02 4.74
N VAL A 56 -9.31 -11.66 3.65
CA VAL A 56 -7.90 -11.21 3.71
C VAL A 56 -7.78 -9.96 4.57
N GLY A 57 -6.86 -10.00 5.53
CA GLY A 57 -6.61 -8.92 6.50
C GLY A 57 -7.62 -8.85 7.64
N ARG A 58 -8.65 -9.71 7.64
CA ARG A 58 -9.66 -9.81 8.71
C ARG A 58 -9.52 -11.12 9.48
N SER A 59 -9.65 -12.25 8.77
CA SER A 59 -9.64 -13.60 9.36
C SER A 59 -8.48 -14.45 8.84
N VAL A 60 -7.92 -14.10 7.66
CA VAL A 60 -6.86 -14.87 7.00
C VAL A 60 -5.84 -13.96 6.34
N VAL A 61 -4.63 -14.47 6.13
CA VAL A 61 -3.57 -13.87 5.31
C VAL A 61 -3.02 -14.90 4.33
N TYR A 62 -2.61 -14.44 3.16
CA TYR A 62 -1.85 -15.23 2.18
C TYR A 62 -0.36 -15.09 2.46
N LEU A 63 0.33 -16.18 2.80
CA LEU A 63 1.79 -16.18 2.95
C LEU A 63 2.48 -16.14 1.58
N ASP A 64 1.86 -16.79 0.59
CA ASP A 64 2.24 -16.76 -0.82
C ASP A 64 0.97 -16.91 -1.69
N GLU A 65 1.11 -17.15 -3.00
CA GLU A 65 -0.04 -17.31 -3.91
C GLU A 65 -0.96 -18.51 -3.60
N LYS A 66 -0.43 -19.52 -2.91
CA LYS A 66 -1.05 -20.83 -2.68
C LYS A 66 -1.19 -21.18 -1.21
N THR A 67 -0.53 -20.47 -0.30
CA THR A 67 -0.55 -20.77 1.14
C THR A 67 -1.28 -19.68 1.90
N LEU A 68 -2.17 -20.09 2.78
CA LEU A 68 -2.95 -19.22 3.63
C LEU A 68 -2.86 -19.65 5.10
N ILE A 69 -2.91 -18.66 5.99
CA ILE A 69 -2.86 -18.86 7.43
C ILE A 69 -3.97 -18.03 8.08
N PRO A 70 -4.77 -18.61 8.99
CA PRO A 70 -5.73 -17.83 9.75
C PRO A 70 -5.02 -16.84 10.68
N LEU A 71 -5.55 -15.62 10.79
CA LEU A 71 -4.94 -14.57 11.60
C LEU A 71 -4.90 -14.91 13.10
N ARG A 72 -5.91 -15.61 13.62
CA ARG A 72 -5.89 -16.12 15.01
C ARG A 72 -4.76 -17.09 15.33
N VAL A 73 -4.12 -17.65 14.31
CA VAL A 73 -2.92 -18.49 14.46
C VAL A 73 -1.67 -17.69 14.13
N GLY A 74 -1.64 -17.07 12.95
CA GLY A 74 -0.45 -16.40 12.43
C GLY A 74 -0.08 -15.15 13.20
N ALA A 75 -1.05 -14.32 13.57
CA ALA A 75 -0.82 -13.03 14.20
C ALA A 75 -0.32 -13.15 15.64
N VAL A 76 -0.53 -14.27 16.32
CA VAL A 76 -0.14 -14.44 17.72
C VAL A 76 1.38 -14.38 17.86
N GLY A 77 1.83 -13.53 18.78
CA GLY A 77 3.22 -13.21 19.04
C GLY A 77 3.83 -12.18 18.08
N VAL A 78 3.11 -11.72 17.06
CA VAL A 78 3.62 -10.68 16.16
C VAL A 78 3.81 -9.38 16.93
N ARG A 79 4.92 -8.69 16.64
CA ARG A 79 5.34 -7.48 17.35
C ARG A 79 5.39 -6.28 16.41
N PHE A 80 4.90 -5.14 16.88
CA PHE A 80 5.01 -3.86 16.16
C PHE A 80 5.17 -2.69 17.14
N PRO A 81 5.86 -1.60 16.78
CA PRO A 81 6.07 -0.49 17.68
C PRO A 81 5.04 0.62 17.46
N ILE A 82 4.87 1.46 18.47
CA ILE A 82 4.15 2.72 18.40
C ILE A 82 5.04 3.80 19.01
N ALA A 83 5.38 4.82 18.22
CA ALA A 83 6.18 5.94 18.70
C ALA A 83 5.34 6.91 19.56
N LEU A 84 5.86 7.32 20.72
CA LEU A 84 5.19 8.27 21.61
C LEU A 84 5.53 9.71 21.25
N SER A 85 4.48 10.46 20.87
CA SER A 85 4.54 11.90 20.67
C SER A 85 4.20 12.65 21.97
N ARG A 86 4.54 13.95 22.02
CA ARG A 86 4.10 14.82 23.13
C ARG A 86 2.57 14.82 23.29
N TRP A 87 1.85 14.67 22.19
CA TRP A 87 0.39 14.67 22.20
C TRP A 87 -0.17 13.45 22.95
N HIS A 88 0.38 12.25 22.70
CA HIS A 88 -0.02 11.03 23.42
C HIS A 88 0.15 11.19 24.94
N LEU A 89 1.30 11.74 25.35
CA LEU A 89 1.64 11.95 26.76
C LEU A 89 0.73 12.98 27.43
N ASN A 90 0.47 14.10 26.74
CA ASN A 90 -0.38 15.18 27.26
C ASN A 90 -1.84 14.73 27.44
N LYS A 91 -2.36 13.94 26.49
CA LYS A 91 -3.72 13.40 26.59
C LYS A 91 -3.82 12.17 27.50
N GLY A 92 -2.69 11.51 27.78
CA GLY A 92 -2.68 10.26 28.54
C GLY A 92 -3.49 9.16 27.84
N ALA A 93 -3.47 9.15 26.51
CA ALA A 93 -4.28 8.26 25.69
C ALA A 93 -3.56 7.94 24.38
N LEU A 94 -3.83 6.75 23.84
CA LEU A 94 -3.28 6.28 22.57
C LEU A 94 -4.41 6.08 21.55
N PRO A 95 -4.41 6.81 20.43
CA PRO A 95 -5.49 6.77 19.48
C PRO A 95 -5.49 5.45 18.73
N VAL A 96 -6.65 4.81 18.56
CA VAL A 96 -6.78 3.55 17.81
C VAL A 96 -6.26 3.76 16.38
N PHE A 97 -6.66 4.88 15.77
CA PHE A 97 -6.12 5.36 14.50
C PHE A 97 -5.33 6.66 14.74
N PRO A 98 -4.04 6.74 14.37
CA PRO A 98 -3.32 5.81 13.50
C PRO A 98 -2.53 4.69 14.21
N ALA A 99 -2.49 4.62 15.55
CA ALA A 99 -1.50 3.81 16.25
C ALA A 99 -1.63 2.30 15.99
N PHE A 100 -2.85 1.79 15.90
CA PHE A 100 -3.16 0.38 15.60
C PHE A 100 -3.63 0.18 14.16
N LYS A 101 -3.45 1.19 13.29
CA LYS A 101 -3.88 1.11 11.89
C LYS A 101 -3.17 -0.05 11.20
N GLY A 102 -3.95 -0.90 10.55
CA GLY A 102 -3.48 -2.17 9.97
C GLY A 102 -3.81 -3.38 10.83
N TRP A 103 -3.97 -3.22 12.15
CA TRP A 103 -4.28 -4.30 13.09
C TRP A 103 -5.71 -4.24 13.64
N ILE A 104 -6.23 -3.02 13.79
CA ILE A 104 -7.63 -2.74 14.13
C ILE A 104 -8.29 -2.10 12.92
N SER A 105 -9.43 -2.65 12.54
CA SER A 105 -10.33 -2.18 11.48
C SER A 105 -11.47 -1.35 12.09
N HIS A 106 -12.07 -0.49 11.28
CA HIS A 106 -13.27 0.27 11.66
C HIS A 106 -14.50 -0.64 11.89
N LEU A 107 -14.42 -1.91 11.49
CA LEU A 107 -15.46 -2.92 11.71
C LEU A 107 -15.31 -3.69 13.03
N ASP A 108 -14.18 -3.54 13.72
CA ASP A 108 -13.99 -4.20 15.00
C ASP A 108 -14.79 -3.49 16.10
N ASP A 109 -15.36 -4.27 17.02
CA ASP A 109 -15.90 -3.73 18.26
C ASP A 109 -14.73 -3.32 19.16
N MET A 110 -14.47 -2.02 19.22
CA MET A 110 -13.38 -1.46 20.01
C MET A 110 -13.55 -1.72 21.51
N GLN A 111 -14.78 -1.90 22.01
CA GLN A 111 -15.03 -2.18 23.43
C GLN A 111 -14.65 -3.62 23.80
N ALA A 112 -14.64 -4.53 22.83
CA ALA A 112 -14.23 -5.92 23.04
C ALA A 112 -12.70 -6.11 23.05
N ILE A 113 -11.93 -5.09 22.66
CA ILE A 113 -10.46 -5.15 22.58
C ILE A 113 -9.86 -5.02 23.97
N LYS A 114 -8.97 -5.95 24.33
CA LYS A 114 -8.28 -5.96 25.61
C LYS A 114 -6.83 -5.52 25.47
N LEU A 115 -6.37 -4.70 26.41
CA LEU A 115 -4.97 -4.32 26.54
C LEU A 115 -4.40 -4.92 27.84
N LEU A 116 -3.22 -5.52 27.73
CA LEU A 116 -2.47 -6.10 28.84
C LEU A 116 -1.18 -5.31 29.08
N ASP A 117 -0.72 -5.25 30.32
CA ASP A 117 0.61 -4.74 30.63
C ASP A 117 1.70 -5.80 30.37
N GLU A 118 2.97 -5.42 30.57
CA GLU A 118 4.13 -6.29 30.37
C GLU A 118 4.04 -7.63 31.11
N GLN A 119 3.35 -7.67 32.25
CA GLN A 119 3.17 -8.86 33.09
C GLN A 119 1.97 -9.72 32.65
N GLY A 120 1.26 -9.31 31.59
CA GLY A 120 0.04 -9.99 31.12
C GLY A 120 -1.21 -9.63 31.91
N THR A 121 -1.16 -8.58 32.74
CA THR A 121 -2.30 -8.17 33.57
C THR A 121 -3.23 -7.27 32.75
N PRO A 122 -4.56 -7.51 32.76
CA PRO A 122 -5.52 -6.61 32.13
C PRO A 122 -5.39 -5.18 32.64
N MET A 123 -5.26 -4.25 31.71
CA MET A 123 -5.20 -2.83 32.00
C MET A 123 -6.62 -2.25 32.04
N ASP A 124 -6.87 -1.31 32.95
CA ASP A 124 -8.10 -0.51 32.94
C ASP A 124 -8.04 0.52 31.79
N THR A 125 -8.37 0.07 30.58
CA THR A 125 -8.32 0.88 29.37
C THR A 125 -9.73 1.17 28.87
N GLY A 126 -10.34 2.23 29.42
CA GLY A 126 -11.55 2.81 28.83
C GLY A 126 -11.28 3.42 27.46
N LEU A 127 -12.31 3.48 26.61
CA LEU A 127 -12.29 4.25 25.38
C LEU A 127 -12.66 5.71 25.67
N VAL A 128 -11.91 6.62 25.05
CA VAL A 128 -12.20 8.07 25.07
C VAL A 128 -12.20 8.60 23.66
N SER A 129 -13.02 9.62 23.41
CA SER A 129 -13.02 10.36 22.15
C SER A 129 -12.01 11.51 22.21
N LEU A 130 -11.19 11.63 21.16
CA LEU A 130 -10.21 12.70 21.00
C LEU A 130 -10.50 13.44 19.68
N TYR A 131 -10.42 14.77 19.73
CA TYR A 131 -10.69 15.62 18.57
C TYR A 131 -9.38 16.18 18.01
N TYR A 132 -9.19 16.07 16.69
CA TYR A 132 -8.09 16.68 15.96
C TYR A 132 -8.60 17.73 15.00
N ARG A 133 -7.94 18.88 14.94
CA ARG A 133 -8.17 19.85 13.88
C ARG A 133 -7.38 19.42 12.64
N ILE A 134 -8.05 19.30 11.50
CA ILE A 134 -7.37 19.00 10.24
C ILE A 134 -6.65 20.28 9.79
N SER A 135 -5.36 20.20 9.47
CA SER A 135 -4.65 21.35 8.92
C SER A 135 -5.27 21.77 7.58
N GLY A 136 -5.61 23.06 7.44
CA GLY A 136 -6.26 23.60 6.24
C GLY A 136 -7.79 23.54 6.23
N PHE A 137 -8.43 22.91 7.22
CA PHE A 137 -9.88 22.90 7.36
C PHE A 137 -10.30 23.37 8.78
N ASN A 138 -11.46 23.99 8.89
CA ASN A 138 -12.01 24.41 10.19
C ASN A 138 -12.73 23.27 10.94
N GLU A 139 -12.71 22.05 10.41
CA GLU A 139 -13.36 20.89 10.99
C GLU A 139 -12.42 20.09 11.89
N SER A 140 -13.01 19.50 12.92
CA SER A 140 -12.34 18.54 13.79
C SER A 140 -12.79 17.12 13.52
N ILE A 141 -11.85 16.18 13.39
CA ILE A 141 -12.15 14.75 13.32
C ILE A 141 -12.12 14.18 14.74
N GLU A 142 -13.19 13.47 15.09
CA GLU A 142 -13.24 12.64 16.29
C GLU A 142 -12.56 11.29 16.04
N VAL A 143 -11.69 10.86 16.94
CA VAL A 143 -11.13 9.50 16.96
C VAL A 143 -11.31 8.84 18.31
N SER A 144 -11.48 7.53 18.30
CA SER A 144 -11.43 6.71 19.50
C SER A 144 -9.99 6.46 19.95
N ALA A 145 -9.76 6.46 21.25
CA ALA A 145 -8.45 6.22 21.86
C ALA A 145 -8.56 5.40 23.14
N PHE A 146 -7.55 4.59 23.42
CA PHE A 146 -7.41 3.89 24.68
C PHE A 146 -6.82 4.83 25.73
N LYS A 147 -7.48 4.94 26.89
CA LYS A 147 -6.98 5.69 28.04
C LYS A 147 -5.82 4.93 28.67
N LEU A 148 -4.62 5.54 28.69
CA LEU A 148 -3.38 4.92 29.17
C LEU A 148 -2.64 5.77 30.22
N LYS A 149 -3.26 6.84 30.73
CA LYS A 149 -2.61 7.85 31.58
C LYS A 149 -1.83 7.24 32.75
N HIS A 150 -2.46 6.35 33.52
CA HIS A 150 -1.82 5.72 34.68
C HIS A 150 -0.64 4.83 34.29
N TRP A 151 -0.77 4.07 33.19
CA TRP A 151 0.30 3.21 32.71
C TRP A 151 1.49 4.01 32.16
N LEU A 152 1.24 5.07 31.40
CA LEU A 152 2.29 5.98 30.91
C LEU A 152 3.04 6.66 32.08
N GLN A 153 2.30 7.10 33.11
CA GLN A 153 2.90 7.69 34.31
C GLN A 153 3.73 6.67 35.11
N LYS A 154 3.22 5.46 35.32
CA LYS A 154 3.92 4.36 36.02
C LYS A 154 5.27 4.05 35.35
N ASN A 155 5.30 4.02 34.02
CA ASN A 155 6.50 3.75 33.24
C ASN A 155 7.40 4.98 33.01
N LYS A 156 7.04 6.15 33.55
CA LYS A 156 7.80 7.41 33.39
C LYS A 156 8.10 7.74 31.93
N THR A 157 7.16 7.45 31.03
CA THR A 157 7.34 7.56 29.58
C THR A 157 7.61 8.99 29.14
N ARG A 158 8.49 9.17 28.16
CA ARG A 158 8.88 10.46 27.59
C ARG A 158 8.58 10.53 26.10
N ARG A 159 8.71 11.73 25.53
CA ARG A 159 8.66 11.91 24.08
C ARG A 159 9.80 11.10 23.46
N SER A 160 9.53 10.47 22.32
CA SER A 160 10.49 9.64 21.58
C SER A 160 10.74 8.25 22.18
N ASP A 161 10.09 7.91 23.30
CA ASP A 161 9.99 6.52 23.72
C ASP A 161 8.96 5.77 22.86
N PHE A 162 8.95 4.44 22.98
CA PHE A 162 8.13 3.55 22.17
C PHE A 162 7.30 2.63 23.06
N ILE A 163 6.14 2.22 22.53
CA ILE A 163 5.38 1.09 23.04
C ILE A 163 5.56 -0.05 22.04
N HIS A 164 6.06 -1.18 22.51
CA HIS A 164 6.04 -2.43 21.77
C HIS A 164 4.73 -3.14 22.02
N VAL A 165 3.98 -3.37 20.95
CA VAL A 165 2.73 -4.09 20.99
C VAL A 165 2.99 -5.53 20.57
N VAL A 166 2.56 -6.47 21.39
CA VAL A 166 2.56 -7.91 21.07
C VAL A 166 1.11 -8.37 20.94
N ILE A 167 0.80 -9.09 19.88
CA ILE A 167 -0.54 -9.67 19.69
C ILE A 167 -0.64 -10.97 20.50
N GLU A 168 -1.42 -10.95 21.58
CA GLU A 168 -1.64 -12.13 22.44
C GLU A 168 -2.77 -13.01 21.90
N SER A 169 -3.79 -12.39 21.32
CA SER A 169 -4.90 -13.06 20.66
C SER A 169 -5.48 -12.18 19.56
N TRP A 170 -5.97 -12.82 18.48
CA TRP A 170 -6.68 -12.12 17.40
C TRP A 170 -8.20 -12.16 17.55
N GLU A 171 -8.75 -13.24 18.10
CA GLU A 171 -10.18 -13.50 18.19
C GLU A 171 -10.51 -14.05 19.60
N PRO A 172 -10.88 -13.20 20.58
CA PRO A 172 -10.97 -11.74 20.50
C PRO A 172 -9.59 -11.07 20.48
N LYS A 173 -9.53 -9.81 20.02
CA LYS A 173 -8.29 -9.04 19.95
C LYS A 173 -7.78 -8.69 21.35
N CYS A 174 -6.55 -9.12 21.64
CA CYS A 174 -5.85 -8.86 22.87
C CYS A 174 -4.41 -8.46 22.56
N PHE A 175 -3.99 -7.30 23.07
CA PHE A 175 -2.66 -6.77 22.82
C PHE A 175 -1.93 -6.54 24.14
N ARG A 176 -0.70 -7.02 24.24
CA ARG A 176 0.21 -6.72 25.35
C ARG A 176 1.10 -5.54 25.01
N LEU A 177 1.19 -4.58 25.93
CA LEU A 177 1.98 -3.36 25.78
C LEU A 177 3.26 -3.47 26.62
N GLU A 178 4.41 -3.32 25.95
CA GLU A 178 5.71 -3.25 26.58
C GLU A 178 6.33 -1.87 26.36
N PHE A 179 6.89 -1.28 27.41
CA PHE A 179 7.56 0.01 27.33
C PHE A 179 9.00 -0.15 26.83
N GLU A 180 9.37 0.66 25.85
CA GLU A 180 10.74 0.75 25.37
C GLU A 180 11.26 2.20 25.42
N PRO A 181 12.29 2.47 26.24
CA PRO A 181 12.99 3.74 26.20
C PRO A 181 13.74 3.95 24.87
N GLU A 182 13.79 5.19 24.39
CA GLU A 182 14.53 5.56 23.17
C GLU A 182 15.99 5.05 23.19
N LYS A 183 16.65 5.15 24.36
CA LYS A 183 18.03 4.70 24.53
C LYS A 183 18.20 3.21 24.25
N LYS A 184 17.22 2.38 24.66
CA LYS A 184 17.25 0.94 24.40
C LYS A 184 17.10 0.67 22.91
N ARG A 185 16.14 1.36 22.28
CA ARG A 185 15.90 1.25 20.84
C ARG A 185 17.12 1.57 19.99
N ARG A 186 17.86 2.63 20.35
CA ARG A 186 19.10 3.02 19.64
C ARG A 186 20.16 1.90 19.63
N MET A 187 20.15 0.98 20.60
CA MET A 187 21.07 -0.16 20.59
C MET A 187 20.73 -1.19 19.49
N HIS A 188 19.48 -1.20 19.02
CA HIS A 188 18.98 -2.10 17.97
C HIS A 188 18.89 -1.41 16.60
N GLN A 189 19.52 -0.25 16.41
CA GLN A 189 19.34 0.58 15.20
C GLN A 189 19.59 -0.19 13.88
N LYS A 190 20.66 -1.00 13.82
CA LYS A 190 20.97 -1.81 12.64
C LYS A 190 19.91 -2.88 12.35
N GLU A 191 19.41 -3.55 13.39
CA GLU A 191 18.34 -4.55 13.26
C GLU A 191 17.04 -3.89 12.80
N ILE A 192 16.73 -2.70 13.31
CA ILE A 192 15.56 -1.90 12.90
C ILE A 192 15.66 -1.53 11.42
N GLU A 193 16.83 -1.06 10.96
CA GLU A 193 17.04 -0.69 9.56
C GLU A 193 16.83 -1.88 8.62
N LEU A 194 17.39 -3.04 8.93
CA LEU A 194 17.18 -4.27 8.15
C LEU A 194 15.71 -4.69 8.10
N LYS A 195 14.99 -4.62 9.23
CA LYS A 195 13.56 -4.94 9.27
C LYS A 195 12.70 -3.91 8.54
N ASN A 196 13.11 -2.65 8.52
CA ASN A 196 12.43 -1.60 7.77
C ASN A 196 12.57 -1.83 6.26
N GLU A 197 13.77 -2.16 5.79
CA GLU A 197 14.02 -2.50 4.38
C GLU A 197 13.20 -3.73 3.98
N GLU A 198 13.24 -4.80 4.77
CA GLU A 198 12.45 -6.01 4.52
C GLU A 198 10.94 -5.71 4.46
N LEU A 199 10.41 -4.95 5.42
CA LEU A 199 9.00 -4.57 5.43
C LEU A 199 8.63 -3.74 4.20
N ALA A 200 9.49 -2.80 3.79
CA ALA A 200 9.26 -1.97 2.63
C ALA A 200 9.26 -2.81 1.33
N ASP A 201 10.20 -3.73 1.19
CA ASP A 201 10.29 -4.63 0.03
C ASP A 201 9.05 -5.53 -0.06
N ILE A 202 8.60 -6.13 1.05
CA ILE A 202 7.39 -6.95 1.06
C ILE A 202 6.15 -6.12 0.66
N LEU A 203 6.01 -4.91 1.21
CA LEU A 203 4.89 -4.03 0.86
C LEU A 203 4.93 -3.61 -0.60
N TYR A 204 6.13 -3.34 -1.13
CA TYR A 204 6.33 -3.00 -2.53
C TYR A 204 5.97 -4.18 -3.44
N ASP A 205 6.39 -5.39 -3.11
CA ASP A 205 6.04 -6.60 -3.85
C ASP A 205 4.53 -6.86 -3.84
N ILE A 206 3.85 -6.64 -2.71
CA ILE A 206 2.38 -6.73 -2.65
C ILE A 206 1.74 -5.67 -3.55
N LEU A 207 2.30 -4.44 -3.59
CA LEU A 207 1.84 -3.38 -4.47
C LEU A 207 2.06 -3.73 -5.95
N GLU A 208 3.23 -4.22 -6.34
CA GLU A 208 3.59 -4.63 -7.70
C GLU A 208 2.68 -5.76 -8.22
N ASN A 209 2.22 -6.64 -7.34
CA ASN A 209 1.29 -7.73 -7.67
C ASN A 209 -0.19 -7.34 -7.59
N SER A 210 -0.53 -6.13 -7.12
CA SER A 210 -1.92 -5.66 -7.05
C SER A 210 -2.53 -5.39 -8.43
N ASP A 211 -3.82 -5.68 -8.61
CA ASP A 211 -4.52 -5.37 -9.87
C ASP A 211 -4.83 -3.88 -10.05
N LYS A 212 -4.91 -3.11 -8.96
CA LYS A 212 -5.42 -1.72 -8.96
C LYS A 212 -4.34 -0.66 -8.75
N GLU A 213 -3.06 -1.06 -8.75
CA GLU A 213 -1.91 -0.21 -8.39
C GLU A 213 -2.11 0.51 -7.04
N ARG A 214 -2.89 -0.11 -6.17
CA ARG A 214 -3.16 0.31 -4.81
C ARG A 214 -3.50 -0.91 -3.98
N ILE A 215 -3.15 -0.89 -2.72
CA ILE A 215 -3.44 -1.97 -1.77
C ILE A 215 -4.06 -1.36 -0.52
N TYR A 216 -5.04 -2.03 0.06
CA TYR A 216 -5.67 -1.56 1.29
C TYR A 216 -4.75 -1.83 2.48
N VAL A 217 -4.61 -0.85 3.37
CA VAL A 217 -3.68 -0.91 4.52
C VAL A 217 -4.03 -2.07 5.46
N ASP A 218 -5.30 -2.31 5.77
CA ASP A 218 -5.76 -3.41 6.63
C ASP A 218 -5.33 -4.80 6.09
N LYS A 219 -5.37 -4.98 4.76
CA LYS A 219 -4.92 -6.20 4.08
C LYS A 219 -3.40 -6.30 3.98
N ALA A 220 -2.76 -5.20 3.60
CA ALA A 220 -1.34 -5.18 3.30
C ALA A 220 -0.48 -5.31 4.55
N ILE A 221 -0.82 -4.61 5.63
CA ILE A 221 0.02 -4.56 6.84
C ILE A 221 0.02 -5.92 7.55
N THR A 222 -1.14 -6.52 7.79
CA THR A 222 -1.23 -7.88 8.37
C THR A 222 -0.47 -8.90 7.52
N THR A 223 -0.62 -8.82 6.19
CA THR A 223 0.09 -9.71 5.26
C THR A 223 1.60 -9.51 5.33
N ALA A 224 2.07 -8.28 5.29
CA ALA A 224 3.49 -7.96 5.23
C ALA A 224 4.20 -8.37 6.53
N TYR A 225 3.62 -8.07 7.68
CA TYR A 225 4.19 -8.47 8.97
C TYR A 225 4.29 -9.99 9.10
N LEU A 226 3.29 -10.75 8.64
CA LEU A 226 3.34 -12.22 8.68
C LEU A 226 4.32 -12.84 7.69
N ARG A 227 4.82 -12.07 6.73
CA ARG A 227 5.83 -12.49 5.75
C ARG A 227 7.25 -12.08 6.12
N LEU A 228 7.42 -11.28 7.18
CA LEU A 228 8.75 -11.00 7.72
C LEU A 228 9.45 -12.30 8.10
N THR A 229 10.78 -12.32 7.96
CA THR A 229 11.62 -13.48 8.31
C THR A 229 11.47 -13.82 9.80
N ASP A 230 11.41 -12.80 10.66
CA ASP A 230 11.15 -12.95 12.08
C ASP A 230 10.09 -11.95 12.58
N PRO A 231 8.79 -12.31 12.48
CA PRO A 231 7.69 -11.43 12.83
C PRO A 231 7.46 -11.35 14.35
N ARG A 232 8.09 -12.23 15.13
CA ARG A 232 7.92 -12.34 16.60
C ARG A 232 9.13 -11.81 17.38
N GLY A 233 10.27 -11.59 16.72
CA GLY A 233 11.42 -10.96 17.32
C GLY A 233 11.30 -9.44 17.44
N TYR A 234 12.44 -8.79 17.64
CA TYR A 234 12.50 -7.36 17.89
C TYR A 234 11.90 -6.56 16.71
N PRO A 235 10.94 -5.66 16.90
CA PRO A 235 10.26 -5.03 15.76
C PRO A 235 11.11 -3.92 15.11
N GLY A 236 10.90 -3.68 13.81
CA GLY A 236 11.40 -2.50 13.11
C GLY A 236 10.69 -1.21 13.57
N ASP A 237 10.64 -0.18 12.74
CA ASP A 237 9.83 1.03 12.94
C ASP A 237 8.34 0.78 12.64
N GLN A 238 7.48 1.70 13.08
CA GLN A 238 6.07 1.68 12.72
C GLN A 238 5.95 1.77 11.19
N TRP A 239 5.11 0.93 10.59
CA TRP A 239 5.02 0.82 9.12
C TRP A 239 4.75 2.15 8.40
N THR A 240 4.06 3.09 9.05
CA THR A 240 3.84 4.44 8.51
C THR A 240 5.14 5.24 8.35
N GLU A 241 6.09 5.07 9.28
CA GLU A 241 7.40 5.71 9.20
C GLU A 241 8.28 5.03 8.15
N VAL A 242 8.18 3.70 8.02
CA VAL A 242 8.84 2.94 6.94
C VAL A 242 8.39 3.46 5.57
N LEU A 243 7.08 3.58 5.34
CA LEU A 243 6.56 4.11 4.08
C LEU A 243 6.88 5.58 3.83
N LYS A 244 7.07 6.40 4.86
CA LYS A 244 7.50 7.80 4.68
C LYS A 244 8.96 7.91 4.22
N LYS A 245 9.80 6.94 4.60
CA LYS A 245 11.22 6.90 4.25
C LYS A 245 11.46 6.20 2.90
N ASP A 246 10.57 5.30 2.48
CA ASP A 246 10.70 4.60 1.20
C ASP A 246 10.11 5.42 0.04
N PRO A 247 10.91 5.82 -0.96
CA PRO A 247 10.45 6.68 -2.06
C PRO A 247 9.62 5.94 -3.11
N ARG A 248 9.51 4.60 -3.05
CA ARG A 248 8.79 3.79 -4.06
C ARG A 248 7.28 3.73 -3.80
N MET A 249 6.84 4.16 -2.62
CA MET A 249 5.46 4.06 -2.18
C MET A 249 5.01 5.32 -1.44
N ARG A 250 3.69 5.51 -1.35
CA ARG A 250 3.09 6.46 -0.43
C ARG A 250 1.80 5.91 0.17
N CYS A 251 1.45 6.37 1.37
CA CYS A 251 0.17 6.08 2.00
C CYS A 251 -0.78 7.26 1.81
N VAL A 252 -1.96 7.01 1.23
CA VAL A 252 -3.04 7.99 1.10
C VAL A 252 -4.31 7.39 1.68
N ASP A 253 -4.87 8.03 2.70
CA ASP A 253 -6.02 7.55 3.47
C ASP A 253 -5.85 6.09 3.91
N TYR A 254 -6.60 5.17 3.32
CA TYR A 254 -6.61 3.74 3.65
C TYR A 254 -5.82 2.88 2.66
N TYR A 255 -5.05 3.49 1.76
CA TYR A 255 -4.35 2.82 0.67
C TYR A 255 -2.85 3.10 0.68
N ILE A 256 -2.09 2.09 0.27
CA ILE A 256 -0.69 2.24 -0.16
C ILE A 256 -0.69 2.21 -1.69
N THR A 257 -0.02 3.16 -2.33
CA THR A 257 0.04 3.32 -3.79
C THR A 257 1.38 3.90 -4.22
N TYR A 258 1.58 4.06 -5.52
CA TYR A 258 2.78 4.67 -6.06
C TYR A 258 2.82 6.19 -5.81
N PRO A 259 4.00 6.79 -5.59
CA PRO A 259 4.18 8.21 -5.36
C PRO A 259 3.54 9.09 -6.44
N GLU A 260 3.67 8.70 -7.70
CA GLU A 260 3.19 9.43 -8.88
C GLU A 260 1.66 9.47 -8.99
N LYS A 261 0.95 8.56 -8.32
CA LYS A 261 -0.50 8.41 -8.49
C LYS A 261 -1.26 9.45 -7.68
N LYS A 262 -1.49 10.66 -8.22
CA LYS A 262 -2.30 11.71 -7.57
C LYS A 262 -3.77 11.26 -7.39
N THR A 263 -4.41 11.60 -6.28
CA THR A 263 -5.85 11.41 -6.09
C THR A 263 -6.66 12.43 -6.88
N LEU A 264 -7.92 12.11 -7.19
CA LEU A 264 -8.82 13.04 -7.86
C LEU A 264 -8.97 14.37 -7.09
N MET A 265 -9.02 14.29 -5.75
CA MET A 265 -9.10 15.46 -4.87
C MET A 265 -7.80 16.27 -4.88
N GLU A 266 -6.62 15.63 -4.88
CA GLU A 266 -5.33 16.32 -5.04
C GLU A 266 -5.24 17.05 -6.39
N ARG A 267 -5.78 16.44 -7.46
CA ARG A 267 -5.85 17.08 -8.79
C ARG A 267 -6.78 18.30 -8.78
N MET A 268 -7.96 18.19 -8.16
CA MET A 268 -8.92 19.29 -8.08
C MET A 268 -8.45 20.43 -7.17
N LEU A 269 -7.90 20.13 -5.99
CA LEU A 269 -7.51 21.14 -5.00
C LEU A 269 -6.27 21.93 -5.40
N ARG A 270 -5.33 21.32 -6.14
CA ARG A 270 -4.07 21.98 -6.49
C ARG A 270 -4.11 22.68 -7.85
N GLY A 271 -5.05 22.34 -8.74
CA GLY A 271 -5.03 22.86 -10.12
C GLY A 271 -3.72 22.55 -10.87
N GLU A 272 -2.89 21.66 -10.31
CA GLU A 272 -1.57 21.34 -10.81
C GLU A 272 -1.68 20.14 -11.75
N ASP A 273 -1.46 20.40 -13.04
CA ASP A 273 -1.12 19.36 -13.97
C ASP A 273 0.04 18.49 -13.43
N PRO A 274 0.05 17.19 -13.69
CA PRO A 274 1.15 16.33 -13.28
C PRO A 274 2.43 16.79 -13.98
N VAL A 275 3.33 17.42 -13.21
CA VAL A 275 4.67 17.78 -13.67
C VAL A 275 5.56 16.57 -13.42
N PHE A 276 5.85 15.81 -14.48
CA PHE A 276 6.95 14.86 -14.43
C PHE A 276 8.26 15.63 -14.26
N LYS A 277 9.07 15.22 -13.29
CA LYS A 277 10.38 15.82 -13.07
C LYS A 277 11.39 15.09 -13.95
N GLU A 278 12.02 15.82 -14.87
CA GLU A 278 13.15 15.31 -15.64
C GLU A 278 14.22 14.70 -14.73
N LEU A 279 14.74 13.55 -15.15
CA LEU A 279 15.91 12.94 -14.54
C LEU A 279 17.16 13.72 -14.95
N GLU A 280 18.18 13.70 -14.10
CA GLU A 280 19.49 14.22 -14.47
C GLU A 280 20.07 13.38 -15.62
N PHE A 281 20.66 14.04 -16.61
CA PHE A 281 21.27 13.40 -17.78
C PHE A 281 22.61 14.05 -18.11
N THR A 282 23.49 13.29 -18.77
CA THR A 282 24.82 13.77 -19.15
C THR A 282 24.80 14.53 -20.48
N PRO A 283 25.82 15.36 -20.76
CA PRO A 283 25.95 16.03 -22.07
C PRO A 283 26.00 15.06 -23.26
N GLU A 284 26.45 13.82 -23.06
CA GLU A 284 26.43 12.77 -24.07
C GLU A 284 25.01 12.28 -24.37
N GLN A 285 24.20 12.07 -23.32
CA GLN A 285 22.79 11.69 -23.47
C GLN A 285 21.98 12.80 -24.16
N GLU A 286 22.32 14.06 -23.89
CA GLU A 286 21.72 15.21 -24.56
C GLU A 286 21.97 15.21 -26.08
N LYS A 287 23.15 14.75 -26.52
CA LYS A 287 23.53 14.67 -27.95
C LYS A 287 23.13 13.34 -28.62
N GLN A 288 22.65 12.37 -27.84
CA GLN A 288 22.28 11.05 -28.36
C GLN A 288 21.03 11.14 -29.24
N VAL A 289 20.97 10.35 -30.32
CA VAL A 289 19.76 10.21 -31.15
C VAL A 289 18.97 8.98 -30.70
N TYR A 290 17.73 9.21 -30.27
CA TYR A 290 16.80 8.18 -29.86
C TYR A 290 15.98 7.69 -31.05
N HIS A 291 15.96 6.38 -31.26
CA HIS A 291 15.26 5.74 -32.37
C HIS A 291 13.99 5.07 -31.85
N PHE A 292 12.83 5.65 -32.18
CA PHE A 292 11.54 5.13 -31.80
C PHE A 292 10.86 4.40 -32.95
N ARG A 293 10.23 3.27 -32.64
CA ARG A 293 9.21 2.67 -33.50
C ARG A 293 7.83 3.06 -32.96
N ALA A 294 7.17 4.00 -33.63
CA ALA A 294 5.80 4.41 -33.31
C ALA A 294 4.80 3.59 -34.13
N ALA A 295 3.66 3.22 -33.53
CA ALA A 295 2.61 2.49 -34.22
C ALA A 295 1.24 2.80 -33.61
N LEU A 296 0.19 2.78 -34.45
CA LEU A 296 -1.18 2.97 -33.96
C LEU A 296 -1.63 1.78 -33.10
N LYS A 297 -2.27 2.07 -31.95
CA LYS A 297 -2.67 1.06 -30.95
C LYS A 297 -3.48 -0.09 -31.54
N TYR A 298 -4.47 0.21 -32.38
CA TYR A 298 -5.39 -0.77 -32.98
C TYR A 298 -5.01 -1.16 -34.42
N ARG A 299 -4.04 -0.48 -35.04
CA ARG A 299 -3.56 -0.74 -36.41
C ARG A 299 -2.04 -0.80 -36.44
N LYS A 300 -1.47 -1.77 -35.72
CA LYS A 300 -0.01 -1.88 -35.49
C LYS A 300 0.84 -2.01 -36.76
N TYR A 301 0.24 -2.44 -37.88
CA TYR A 301 0.92 -2.49 -39.18
C TYR A 301 1.22 -1.08 -39.72
N ILE A 302 0.43 -0.08 -39.34
CA ILE A 302 0.73 1.34 -39.57
C ILE A 302 1.76 1.74 -38.51
N SER A 303 3.03 1.58 -38.86
CA SER A 303 4.16 1.94 -38.02
C SER A 303 5.14 2.84 -38.76
N ARG A 304 5.86 3.65 -37.99
CA ARG A 304 6.82 4.64 -38.47
C ARG A 304 8.05 4.62 -37.57
N ARG A 305 9.19 4.95 -38.14
CA ARG A 305 10.43 5.18 -37.39
C ARG A 305 10.56 6.68 -37.17
N ILE A 306 10.90 7.07 -35.95
CA ILE A 306 11.10 8.47 -35.58
C ILE A 306 12.47 8.54 -34.91
N GLU A 307 13.30 9.47 -35.37
CA GLU A 307 14.62 9.73 -34.83
C GLU A 307 14.60 11.12 -34.21
N ILE A 308 14.88 11.20 -32.92
CA ILE A 308 14.83 12.45 -32.19
C ILE A 308 16.04 12.60 -31.27
N PRO A 309 16.76 13.74 -31.34
CA PRO A 309 17.87 14.03 -30.42
C PRO A 309 17.43 14.11 -28.95
N GLY A 310 18.33 13.80 -28.03
CA GLY A 310 18.09 13.83 -26.59
C GLY A 310 17.76 15.22 -26.04
N ASN A 311 18.29 16.27 -26.66
CA ASN A 311 18.05 17.66 -26.30
C ASN A 311 16.70 18.21 -26.78
N HIS A 312 16.01 17.50 -27.68
CA HIS A 312 14.66 17.88 -28.09
C HIS A 312 13.68 17.58 -26.96
N THR A 313 12.55 18.29 -27.00
CA THR A 313 11.48 18.19 -26.01
C THR A 313 10.37 17.24 -26.43
N LEU A 314 9.45 16.91 -25.51
CA LEU A 314 8.22 16.19 -25.85
C LEU A 314 7.35 16.99 -26.82
N ALA A 315 7.41 18.33 -26.83
CA ALA A 315 6.68 19.15 -27.81
C ALA A 315 7.25 18.99 -29.23
N ASP A 316 8.57 18.90 -29.34
CA ASP A 316 9.23 18.57 -30.61
C ASP A 316 8.84 17.15 -31.07
N PHE A 317 8.77 16.22 -30.13
CA PHE A 317 8.39 14.84 -30.43
C PHE A 317 6.93 14.72 -30.86
N ASP A 318 6.01 15.40 -30.18
CA ASP A 318 4.59 15.53 -30.56
C ASP A 318 4.45 16.05 -31.98
N CYS A 319 5.14 17.15 -32.31
CA CYS A 319 5.12 17.71 -33.64
C CYS A 319 5.60 16.70 -34.70
N GLN A 320 6.69 15.98 -34.43
CA GLN A 320 7.17 14.93 -35.35
C GLN A 320 6.16 13.79 -35.52
N ILE A 321 5.54 13.31 -34.43
CA ILE A 321 4.52 12.26 -34.49
C ILE A 321 3.34 12.72 -35.34
N ARG A 322 2.81 13.93 -35.10
CA ARG A 322 1.67 14.47 -35.87
C ARG A 322 2.00 14.55 -37.36
N ASN A 323 3.15 15.11 -37.71
CA ASN A 323 3.59 15.24 -39.10
C ASN A 323 3.74 13.87 -39.80
N ILE A 324 4.35 12.90 -39.12
CA ILE A 324 4.66 11.58 -39.69
C ILE A 324 3.42 10.70 -39.87
N PHE A 325 2.41 10.87 -39.01
CA PHE A 325 1.14 10.15 -39.10
C PHE A 325 0.04 10.94 -39.83
N GLY A 326 0.30 12.19 -40.23
CA GLY A 326 -0.66 13.05 -40.93
C GLY A 326 -1.84 13.51 -40.05
N HIS A 327 -1.57 13.78 -38.78
CA HIS A 327 -2.54 14.34 -37.83
C HIS A 327 -2.59 15.87 -37.92
N ASP A 328 -3.71 16.48 -37.54
CA ASP A 328 -3.81 17.94 -37.44
C ASP A 328 -2.91 18.47 -36.30
N THR A 329 -2.21 19.57 -36.58
CA THR A 329 -1.28 20.21 -35.65
C THR A 329 -1.91 21.37 -34.86
N PHE A 330 -3.14 21.80 -35.16
CA PHE A 330 -3.61 23.13 -34.72
C PHE A 330 -4.74 23.18 -33.69
N ASP A 331 -5.50 22.12 -33.44
CA ASP A 331 -6.69 22.17 -32.56
C ASP A 331 -6.78 21.04 -31.52
N HIS A 332 -5.98 19.97 -31.66
CA HIS A 332 -6.00 18.83 -30.73
C HIS A 332 -4.83 18.80 -29.74
N MET A 333 -5.08 18.26 -28.54
CA MET A 333 -4.07 18.06 -27.51
C MET A 333 -3.30 16.73 -27.72
N GLY A 334 -2.07 16.71 -27.23
CA GLY A 334 -1.22 15.53 -27.13
C GLY A 334 -0.94 15.19 -25.67
N GLY A 335 -0.77 13.91 -25.36
CA GLY A 335 -0.41 13.45 -24.02
C GLY A 335 0.60 12.30 -24.09
N PHE A 336 1.56 12.29 -23.16
CA PHE A 336 2.58 11.26 -23.07
C PHE A 336 2.53 10.52 -21.73
N TRP A 337 2.70 9.20 -21.81
CA TRP A 337 2.86 8.32 -20.65
C TRP A 337 4.06 7.39 -20.85
N LYS A 338 4.93 7.27 -19.85
CA LYS A 338 5.95 6.23 -19.79
C LYS A 338 5.32 4.93 -19.31
N ILE A 339 5.53 3.85 -20.05
CA ILE A 339 5.03 2.52 -19.70
C ILE A 339 6.12 1.78 -18.94
N VAL A 340 5.93 1.62 -17.64
CA VAL A 340 6.91 1.00 -16.74
C VAL A 340 6.45 -0.39 -16.36
N ARG A 341 7.33 -1.38 -16.51
CA ARG A 341 7.06 -2.76 -16.08
C ARG A 341 6.94 -2.82 -14.56
N ARG A 342 5.97 -3.60 -14.08
CA ARG A 342 5.65 -3.75 -12.67
C ARG A 342 6.37 -4.95 -12.05
N GLY A 343 7.43 -4.68 -11.27
CA GLY A 343 8.29 -5.71 -10.68
C GLY A 343 8.75 -6.71 -11.73
N GLN A 344 8.68 -8.00 -11.40
CA GLN A 344 8.97 -9.09 -12.35
C GLN A 344 7.75 -9.55 -13.17
N THR A 345 6.60 -8.89 -13.04
CA THR A 345 5.34 -9.31 -13.67
C THR A 345 5.26 -8.89 -15.15
N GLN A 346 4.28 -9.41 -15.89
CA GLN A 346 3.95 -8.92 -17.25
C GLN A 346 3.08 -7.65 -17.24
N ARG A 347 2.77 -7.13 -16.05
CA ARG A 347 1.93 -5.95 -15.88
C ARG A 347 2.78 -4.69 -16.07
N HIS A 348 2.12 -3.64 -16.50
CA HIS A 348 2.73 -2.34 -16.70
C HIS A 348 1.89 -1.29 -15.97
N ARG A 349 2.53 -0.22 -15.52
CA ARG A 349 1.87 1.01 -15.09
C ARG A 349 2.18 2.14 -16.05
N GLU A 350 1.26 3.09 -16.15
CA GLU A 350 1.41 4.28 -16.97
C GLU A 350 1.80 5.45 -16.06
N ILE A 351 2.96 6.04 -16.28
CA ILE A 351 3.41 7.26 -15.60
C ILE A 351 3.16 8.42 -16.54
N GLU A 352 2.26 9.33 -16.16
CA GLU A 352 1.96 10.53 -16.94
C GLU A 352 3.18 11.45 -16.97
N LEU A 353 3.62 11.78 -18.18
CA LEU A 353 4.74 12.68 -18.42
C LEU A 353 4.24 14.12 -18.59
N GLY A 354 3.05 14.29 -19.14
CA GLY A 354 2.37 15.58 -19.25
C GLY A 354 1.58 15.71 -20.55
N SER A 355 0.91 16.85 -20.68
CA SER A 355 0.11 17.23 -21.84
C SER A 355 0.82 18.30 -22.67
N ILE A 356 0.43 18.37 -23.95
CA ILE A 356 0.94 19.31 -24.94
C ILE A 356 -0.24 19.87 -25.71
N ASN A 357 -0.40 21.19 -25.70
CA ASN A 357 -1.44 21.88 -26.46
C ASN A 357 -0.94 22.19 -27.89
N PRO A 358 -1.84 22.60 -28.81
CA PRO A 358 -1.45 22.93 -30.19
C PRO A 358 -0.40 24.04 -30.33
N LEU A 359 -0.31 24.94 -29.33
CA LEU A 359 0.68 26.00 -29.27
C LEU A 359 2.05 25.52 -28.75
N ARG A 360 2.21 24.20 -28.55
CA ARG A 360 3.43 23.55 -28.02
C ARG A 360 3.74 23.93 -26.57
N GLU A 361 2.73 24.29 -25.81
CA GLU A 361 2.82 24.51 -24.37
C GLU A 361 2.15 23.36 -23.61
N GLY A 362 2.17 23.41 -22.28
CA GLY A 362 1.57 22.38 -21.42
C GLY A 362 2.58 21.79 -20.43
N SER A 363 2.09 20.95 -19.52
CA SER A 363 2.89 20.39 -18.43
C SER A 363 4.04 19.51 -18.90
N GLY A 364 3.91 18.87 -20.07
CA GLY A 364 4.94 18.02 -20.65
C GLY A 364 5.82 18.72 -21.68
N ALA A 365 5.45 19.91 -22.14
CA ALA A 365 6.03 20.51 -23.35
C ALA A 365 7.55 20.75 -23.24
N GLY A 366 8.03 21.16 -22.07
CA GLY A 366 9.45 21.44 -21.84
C GLY A 366 10.31 20.20 -21.58
N ILE A 367 9.71 19.01 -21.44
CA ILE A 367 10.42 17.81 -20.98
C ILE A 367 11.35 17.30 -22.08
N ARG A 368 12.65 17.24 -21.83
CA ARG A 368 13.65 16.72 -22.78
C ARG A 368 13.60 15.20 -22.90
N ILE A 369 13.87 14.68 -24.10
CA ILE A 369 13.92 13.23 -24.37
C ILE A 369 14.99 12.55 -23.50
N ALA A 370 16.17 13.16 -23.34
CA ALA A 370 17.22 12.63 -22.46
C ALA A 370 16.76 12.57 -20.99
N GLY A 371 15.98 13.55 -20.55
CA GLY A 371 15.41 13.63 -19.20
C GLY A 371 14.35 12.58 -18.88
N LEU A 372 13.90 11.81 -19.88
CA LEU A 372 13.00 10.67 -19.67
C LEU A 372 13.71 9.42 -19.12
N GLY A 373 15.05 9.37 -19.20
CA GLY A 373 15.87 8.23 -18.79
C GLY A 373 15.42 6.93 -19.47
N LEU A 374 15.27 6.96 -20.80
CA LEU A 374 14.81 5.82 -21.57
C LEU A 374 15.94 4.84 -21.86
N GLN A 375 15.64 3.54 -21.77
CA GLN A 375 16.51 2.45 -22.20
C GLN A 375 15.95 1.76 -23.45
N THR A 376 16.80 1.02 -24.16
CA THR A 376 16.34 0.22 -25.30
C THR A 376 15.27 -0.78 -24.85
N GLY A 377 14.11 -0.75 -25.50
CA GLY A 377 12.96 -1.58 -25.16
C GLY A 377 11.90 -0.88 -24.31
N ASP A 378 12.22 0.30 -23.75
CA ASP A 378 11.22 1.14 -23.09
C ASP A 378 10.11 1.55 -24.05
N ARG A 379 8.93 1.76 -23.48
CA ARG A 379 7.72 2.07 -24.24
C ARG A 379 7.10 3.37 -23.73
N LEU A 380 6.68 4.19 -24.68
CA LEU A 380 5.82 5.33 -24.42
C LEU A 380 4.43 5.06 -25.00
N LYS A 381 3.42 5.58 -24.33
CA LYS A 381 2.07 5.74 -24.87
C LYS A 381 1.89 7.21 -25.18
N TYR A 382 1.46 7.45 -26.41
CA TYR A 382 1.06 8.76 -26.90
C TYR A 382 -0.45 8.72 -27.17
N VAL A 383 -1.16 9.72 -26.70
CA VAL A 383 -2.58 9.96 -27.02
C VAL A 383 -2.65 11.30 -27.72
N TYR A 384 -3.39 11.32 -28.81
CA TYR A 384 -3.70 12.51 -29.60
C TYR A 384 -5.23 12.57 -29.70
N ASP A 385 -5.77 13.78 -29.61
CA ASP A 385 -7.20 14.11 -29.45
C ASP A 385 -7.66 13.93 -27.98
#